data_AF-A0AAV9ZJY2-F1
#
_entry.id   AF-A0AAV9ZJY2-F1
#
_cell.length_a   1.000
_cell.length_b   1.000
_cell.length_c   1.000
_cell.angle_alpha   90.00
_cell.angle_beta   90.00
_cell.angle_gamma   90.00
#
_symmetry.space_group_name_H-M   'P 1'
#
loop_
_entity.id
_entity.type
_entity.pdbx_description
1 polymer ?
#
loop_
_entity_poly.entity_id
_entity_poly.type
_entity_poly.pdbx_seq_one_letter_code
_entity_poly.pdbx_strand_id
1 'polypeptide(L)'
;MVSKINIDSNRPPTRSSGLLQNRINGPDCFKDVARALETNCADYSMGSDLRVRAAIGMTICELATAESRRHWSAILFSMTFMPTLIDWVFRAIKSIPQAWTSYSGYLREIPQLCFAFRRWNDIDSARDIYRNATLEVTSFLHMMSSKEAAEKQARNAW
;
A
#
# COMPACT_ATOMS: atom_id res chain seq x y z
N MET A 1 -22.04 -15.99 32.22
CA MET A 1 -23.07 -16.38 31.21
C MET A 1 -22.82 -15.57 29.95
N VAL A 2 -22.09 -16.14 28.99
CA VAL A 2 -21.87 -15.52 27.68
C VAL A 2 -22.80 -16.25 26.72
N SER A 3 -23.86 -15.57 26.28
CA SER A 3 -24.78 -16.11 25.28
C SER A 3 -24.03 -16.28 23.96
N LYS A 4 -23.89 -17.53 23.51
CA LYS A 4 -23.47 -17.86 22.15
C LYS A 4 -24.59 -17.43 21.20
N ILE A 5 -24.32 -16.42 20.36
CA ILE A 5 -25.17 -16.10 19.23
C ILE A 5 -24.95 -17.20 18.19
N ASN A 6 -25.95 -18.04 17.99
CA ASN A 6 -25.96 -19.10 16.99
C ASN A 6 -26.22 -18.46 15.62
N ILE A 7 -25.20 -18.36 14.76
CA ILE A 7 -25.35 -17.84 13.40
C ILE A 7 -25.84 -18.98 12.53
N ASP A 8 -27.12 -18.95 12.20
CA ASP A 8 -27.79 -19.90 11.32
C ASP A 8 -27.16 -19.86 9.91
N SER A 9 -26.50 -20.95 9.52
CA SER A 9 -25.70 -21.08 8.28
C SER A 9 -26.54 -21.28 7.00
N ASN A 10 -27.87 -21.11 7.06
CA ASN A 10 -28.78 -21.46 5.95
C ASN A 10 -29.64 -20.28 5.45
N ARG A 11 -29.18 -19.04 5.60
CA ARG A 11 -29.84 -17.89 4.95
C ARG A 11 -29.25 -17.68 3.54
N PRO A 12 -30.06 -17.69 2.46
CA PRO A 12 -29.56 -17.41 1.12
C PRO A 12 -28.91 -16.01 1.09
N PRO A 13 -27.80 -15.82 0.34
CA PRO A 13 -27.06 -14.57 0.35
C PRO A 13 -28.00 -13.45 -0.10
N THR A 14 -28.30 -12.55 0.83
CA THR A 14 -29.04 -11.33 0.53
C THR A 14 -28.28 -10.54 -0.54
N ARG A 15 -29.00 -9.90 -1.47
CA ARG A 15 -28.48 -9.09 -2.59
C ARG A 15 -27.39 -8.07 -2.17
N SER A 16 -27.36 -7.67 -0.90
CA SER A 16 -26.32 -6.84 -0.27
C SER A 16 -24.97 -7.54 -0.14
N SER A 17 -24.93 -8.84 0.14
CA SER A 17 -23.70 -9.63 0.30
C SER A 17 -22.93 -9.74 -1.03
N GLY A 18 -23.64 -9.94 -2.14
CA GLY A 18 -23.02 -9.97 -3.48
C GLY A 18 -22.49 -8.61 -3.94
N LEU A 19 -23.15 -7.51 -3.53
CA LEU A 19 -22.68 -6.13 -3.81
C LEU A 19 -21.42 -5.78 -3.00
N LEU A 20 -21.34 -6.21 -1.74
CA LEU A 20 -20.15 -6.05 -0.90
C LEU A 20 -18.98 -6.91 -1.44
N GLN A 21 -19.24 -8.16 -1.84
CA GLN A 21 -18.20 -9.04 -2.38
C GLN A 21 -17.61 -8.50 -3.69
N ASN A 22 -18.44 -7.95 -4.58
CA ASN A 22 -17.98 -7.32 -5.82
C ASN A 22 -17.21 -6.01 -5.57
N ARG A 23 -17.48 -5.29 -4.46
CA ARG A 23 -16.71 -4.12 -4.04
C ARG A 23 -15.34 -4.52 -3.47
N ILE A 24 -15.27 -5.61 -2.72
CA ILE A 24 -14.01 -6.15 -2.17
C ILE A 24 -13.10 -6.67 -3.28
N ASN A 25 -13.68 -7.27 -4.33
CA ASN A 25 -12.94 -7.88 -5.43
C ASN A 25 -12.64 -6.93 -6.61
N GLY A 26 -13.15 -5.68 -6.57
CA GLY A 26 -12.90 -4.68 -7.61
C GLY A 26 -11.59 -3.92 -7.40
N PRO A 27 -11.14 -3.14 -8.42
CA PRO A 27 -10.04 -2.20 -8.24
C PRO A 27 -10.39 -1.21 -7.13
N ASP A 28 -9.53 -1.12 -6.13
CA ASP A 28 -9.73 -0.27 -4.95
C ASP A 28 -9.02 1.07 -5.20
N CYS A 29 -9.81 2.12 -5.40
CA CYS A 29 -9.34 3.48 -5.63
C CYS A 29 -8.28 3.91 -4.61
N PHE A 30 -8.47 3.55 -3.33
CA PHE A 30 -7.52 3.90 -2.27
C PHE A 30 -6.20 3.15 -2.44
N LYS A 31 -6.24 1.87 -2.84
CA LYS A 31 -5.02 1.10 -3.10
C LYS A 31 -4.23 1.64 -4.28
N ASP A 32 -4.91 2.11 -5.33
CA ASP A 32 -4.22 2.66 -6.50
C ASP A 32 -3.54 3.98 -6.16
N VAL A 33 -4.21 4.87 -5.42
CA VAL A 33 -3.59 6.11 -4.92
C VAL A 33 -2.45 5.80 -3.94
N ALA A 34 -2.63 4.83 -3.04
CA ALA A 34 -1.59 4.44 -2.08
C ALA A 34 -0.36 3.83 -2.76
N ARG A 35 -0.54 3.00 -3.80
CA ARG A 35 0.58 2.42 -4.57
C ARG A 35 1.34 3.51 -5.34
N ALA A 36 0.63 4.47 -5.94
CA ALA A 36 1.26 5.61 -6.60
C ALA A 36 1.99 6.50 -5.59
N LEU A 37 1.49 6.61 -4.36
CA LEU A 37 2.16 7.33 -3.28
C LEU A 37 3.45 6.60 -2.85
N GLU A 38 3.37 5.29 -2.59
CA GLU A 38 4.48 4.44 -2.16
C GLU A 38 5.71 4.56 -3.07
N THR A 39 5.53 4.48 -4.40
CA THR A 39 6.65 4.56 -5.37
C THR A 39 7.33 5.93 -5.39
N ASN A 40 6.62 6.99 -4.99
CA ASN A 40 7.13 8.37 -5.03
C ASN A 40 7.57 8.88 -3.63
N CYS A 41 7.26 8.16 -2.54
CA CYS A 41 7.67 8.53 -1.18
C CYS A 41 9.15 8.24 -0.88
N ALA A 42 9.87 7.55 -1.77
CA ALA A 42 11.28 7.23 -1.58
C ALA A 42 12.20 8.46 -1.62
N ASP A 43 11.79 9.53 -2.32
CA ASP A 43 12.56 10.76 -2.43
C ASP A 43 12.31 11.72 -1.26
N TYR A 44 13.40 12.19 -0.64
CA TYR A 44 13.42 12.95 0.63
C TYR A 44 12.62 14.27 0.60
N SER A 45 12.50 14.89 -0.57
CA SER A 45 11.73 16.12 -0.77
C SER A 45 10.43 15.77 -1.46
N MET A 46 9.44 15.35 -0.68
CA MET A 46 8.10 15.15 -1.21
C MET A 46 7.63 16.47 -1.85
N GLY A 47 7.57 16.50 -3.18
CA GLY A 47 7.13 17.68 -3.90
C GLY A 47 5.75 18.08 -3.39
N SER A 48 5.56 19.38 -3.10
CA SER A 48 4.27 19.93 -2.67
C SER A 48 3.12 19.46 -3.59
N ASP A 49 3.43 19.27 -4.86
CA ASP A 49 2.55 18.78 -5.90
C ASP A 49 2.13 17.30 -5.75
N LEU A 50 3.03 16.38 -5.38
CA LEU A 50 2.67 14.98 -5.12
C LEU A 50 1.69 14.88 -3.95
N ARG A 51 1.99 15.62 -2.88
CA ARG A 51 1.16 15.67 -1.67
C ARG A 51 -0.25 16.17 -1.99
N VAL A 52 -0.36 17.22 -2.79
CA VAL A 52 -1.65 17.78 -3.23
C VAL A 52 -2.40 16.78 -4.11
N ARG A 53 -1.72 16.16 -5.08
CA ARG A 53 -2.33 15.17 -6.00
C ARG A 53 -2.84 13.94 -5.25
N ALA A 54 -2.05 13.39 -4.33
CA ALA A 54 -2.47 12.26 -3.50
C ALA A 54 -3.65 12.64 -2.60
N ALA A 55 -3.66 13.86 -2.00
CA ALA A 55 -4.78 14.30 -1.15
C ALA A 55 -6.08 14.41 -1.93
N ILE A 56 -6.00 14.97 -3.14
CA ILE A 56 -7.14 15.06 -4.07
C ILE A 56 -7.61 13.65 -4.46
N GLY A 57 -6.69 12.75 -4.82
CA GLY A 57 -7.00 11.37 -5.17
C GLY A 57 -7.74 10.62 -4.06
N MET A 58 -7.23 10.68 -2.83
CA MET A 58 -7.86 10.05 -1.66
C MET A 58 -9.25 10.65 -1.38
N THR A 59 -9.41 11.97 -1.52
CA THR A 59 -10.70 12.65 -1.36
C THR A 59 -11.71 12.18 -2.39
N ILE A 60 -11.31 12.04 -3.66
CA ILE A 60 -12.21 11.55 -4.70
C ILE A 60 -12.59 10.08 -4.43
N CYS A 61 -11.64 9.26 -3.97
CA CYS A 61 -11.94 7.89 -3.56
C CYS A 61 -12.99 7.86 -2.46
N GLU A 62 -12.86 8.72 -1.45
CA GLU A 62 -13.84 8.84 -0.36
C GLU A 62 -15.22 9.27 -0.88
N LEU A 63 -15.29 10.32 -1.71
CA LEU A 63 -16.54 10.77 -2.32
C LEU A 63 -17.18 9.69 -3.21
N ALA A 64 -16.37 8.92 -3.92
CA ALA A 64 -16.82 7.79 -4.73
C ALA A 64 -17.31 6.61 -3.89
N THR A 65 -16.94 6.51 -2.60
CA THR A 65 -17.54 5.51 -1.71
C THR A 65 -18.93 5.93 -1.22
N ALA A 66 -19.16 7.23 -1.02
CA ALA A 66 -20.42 7.79 -0.53
C ALA A 66 -21.54 7.77 -1.58
N GLU A 67 -21.22 8.05 -2.84
CA GLU A 67 -22.14 7.83 -3.94
C GLU A 67 -21.92 6.44 -4.55
N SER A 68 -22.97 5.61 -4.63
CA SER A 68 -22.99 4.40 -5.46
C SER A 68 -22.95 4.73 -6.97
N ARG A 69 -22.19 5.75 -7.39
CA ARG A 69 -22.02 6.19 -8.78
C ARG A 69 -20.60 5.89 -9.23
N ARG A 70 -20.49 4.95 -10.17
CA ARG A 70 -19.27 4.53 -10.89
C ARG A 70 -18.66 5.63 -11.78
N HIS A 71 -19.06 6.90 -11.62
CA HIS A 71 -18.65 7.99 -12.51
C HIS A 71 -17.41 8.75 -12.01
N TRP A 72 -17.08 8.69 -10.72
CA TRP A 72 -15.92 9.41 -10.17
C TRP A 72 -14.57 8.72 -10.45
N SER A 73 -14.55 7.41 -10.72
CA SER A 73 -13.33 6.70 -11.11
C SER A 73 -12.78 7.14 -12.47
N ALA A 74 -13.64 7.60 -13.38
CA ALA A 74 -13.21 8.16 -14.67
C ALA A 74 -12.45 9.49 -14.50
N ILE A 75 -12.78 10.26 -13.46
CA ILE A 75 -12.11 11.53 -13.13
C ILE A 75 -10.71 11.25 -12.57
N LEU A 76 -10.54 10.20 -11.75
CA LEU A 76 -9.24 9.79 -11.21
C LEU A 76 -8.26 9.35 -12.31
N PHE A 77 -8.74 8.58 -13.30
CA PHE A 77 -7.92 8.14 -14.43
C PHE A 77 -7.45 9.32 -15.31
N SER A 78 -8.30 10.33 -15.46
CA SER A 78 -8.02 11.53 -16.28
C SER A 78 -7.09 12.54 -15.60
N MET A 79 -6.96 12.51 -14.26
CA MET A 79 -6.01 13.36 -13.51
C MET A 79 -4.54 13.13 -13.87
N THR A 80 -4.21 11.95 -14.40
CA THR A 80 -2.87 11.60 -14.86
C THR A 80 -2.50 12.31 -16.17
N PHE A 81 -3.49 12.80 -16.94
CA PHE A 81 -3.28 13.21 -18.34
C PHE A 81 -3.49 14.70 -18.60
N MET A 82 -4.22 15.43 -17.73
CA MET A 82 -4.53 16.85 -17.93
C MET A 82 -4.35 17.68 -16.64
N PRO A 83 -3.27 18.47 -16.50
CA PRO A 83 -3.02 19.29 -15.31
C PRO A 83 -4.10 20.36 -15.05
N THR A 84 -4.80 20.81 -16.11
CA THR A 84 -5.94 21.72 -16.02
C THR A 84 -7.14 21.10 -15.29
N LEU A 85 -7.27 19.78 -15.31
CA LEU A 85 -8.33 19.05 -14.62
C LEU A 85 -8.13 19.09 -13.09
N ILE A 86 -6.88 19.10 -12.63
CA ILE A 86 -6.56 19.17 -11.20
C ILE A 86 -7.03 20.51 -10.62
N ASP A 87 -6.81 21.63 -11.31
CA ASP A 87 -7.28 22.95 -10.85
C ASP A 87 -8.82 23.00 -10.78
N TRP A 88 -9.50 22.45 -11.79
CA TRP A 88 -10.97 22.38 -11.79
C TRP A 88 -11.51 21.53 -10.64
N VAL A 89 -10.96 20.33 -10.42
CA VAL A 89 -11.38 19.47 -9.30
C VAL A 89 -11.04 20.12 -7.96
N PHE A 90 -9.88 20.77 -7.85
CA PHE A 90 -9.51 21.47 -6.62
C PHE A 90 -10.47 22.62 -6.30
N ARG A 91 -10.92 23.37 -7.32
CA ARG A 91 -11.99 24.38 -7.16
C ARG A 91 -13.32 23.76 -6.74
N ALA A 92 -13.67 22.60 -7.30
CA ALA A 92 -14.87 21.86 -6.89
C ALA A 92 -14.78 21.32 -5.45
N ILE A 93 -13.60 20.87 -5.01
CA ILE A 93 -13.38 20.44 -3.62
C ILE A 93 -13.52 21.64 -2.68
N LYS A 94 -12.94 22.80 -3.04
CA LYS A 94 -13.05 24.03 -2.25
C LYS A 94 -14.49 24.52 -2.07
N SER A 95 -15.36 24.28 -3.05
CA SER A 95 -16.75 24.73 -2.96
C SER A 95 -17.63 23.84 -2.08
N ILE A 96 -17.18 22.63 -1.74
CA ILE A 96 -17.94 21.66 -0.94
C ILE A 96 -17.27 21.51 0.43
N PRO A 97 -17.89 21.98 1.54
CA PRO A 97 -17.28 21.93 2.87
C PRO A 97 -16.86 20.53 3.32
N GLN A 98 -17.70 19.51 3.03
CA GLN A 98 -17.43 18.12 3.38
C GLN A 98 -16.23 17.54 2.61
N ALA A 99 -16.06 17.93 1.33
CA ALA A 99 -14.92 17.50 0.53
C ALA A 99 -13.64 18.21 0.96
N TRP A 100 -13.74 19.49 1.36
CA TRP A 100 -12.61 20.25 1.88
C TRP A 100 -12.07 19.66 3.19
N THR A 101 -12.96 19.21 4.10
CA THR A 101 -12.54 18.54 5.34
C THR A 101 -11.78 17.24 5.05
N SER A 102 -12.28 16.40 4.14
CA SER A 102 -11.58 15.19 3.70
C SER A 102 -10.22 15.50 3.07
N TYR A 103 -10.18 16.46 2.14
CA TYR A 103 -8.94 16.90 1.49
C TYR A 103 -7.90 17.40 2.47
N SER A 104 -8.28 18.29 3.40
CA SER A 104 -7.36 18.85 4.39
C SER A 104 -6.87 17.80 5.39
N GLY A 105 -7.71 16.82 5.72
CA GLY A 105 -7.32 15.62 6.47
C GLY A 105 -6.24 14.83 5.74
N TYR A 106 -6.51 14.38 4.51
CA TYR A 106 -5.54 13.63 3.73
C TYR A 106 -4.24 14.40 3.46
N LEU A 107 -4.34 15.71 3.20
CA LEU A 107 -3.16 16.55 3.03
C LEU A 107 -2.25 16.52 4.27
N ARG A 108 -2.81 16.41 5.48
CA ARG A 108 -2.04 16.26 6.73
C ARG A 108 -1.53 14.84 6.95
N GLU A 109 -2.27 13.82 6.52
CA GLU A 109 -1.95 12.41 6.73
C GLU A 109 -0.91 11.86 5.75
N ILE A 110 -0.87 12.37 4.51
CA ILE A 110 0.04 11.87 3.46
C ILE A 110 1.53 11.89 3.88
N PRO A 111 2.06 12.94 4.54
CA PRO A 111 3.41 12.89 5.11
C PRO A 111 3.64 11.74 6.10
N GLN A 112 2.66 11.42 6.93
CA GLN A 112 2.75 10.31 7.87
C GLN A 112 2.71 8.96 7.13
N LEU A 113 1.85 8.84 6.11
CA LEU A 113 1.79 7.65 5.25
C LEU A 113 3.11 7.43 4.50
N CYS A 114 3.69 8.47 3.91
CA CYS A 114 5.00 8.36 3.25
C CYS A 114 6.11 7.94 4.21
N PHE A 115 6.13 8.50 5.42
CA PHE A 115 7.11 8.08 6.44
C PHE A 115 6.94 6.60 6.79
N ALA A 116 5.71 6.11 6.89
CA ALA A 116 5.43 4.71 7.10
C ALA A 116 5.93 3.86 5.91
N PHE A 117 5.55 4.18 4.67
CA PHE A 117 5.97 3.43 3.47
C PHE A 117 7.48 3.35 3.33
N ARG A 118 8.19 4.46 3.56
CA ARG A 118 9.65 4.47 3.55
C ARG A 118 10.23 3.51 4.58
N ARG A 119 9.72 3.56 5.81
CA ARG A 119 10.16 2.65 6.88
C ARG A 119 9.93 1.19 6.50
N TRP A 120 8.80 0.85 5.88
CA TRP A 120 8.54 -0.52 5.40
C TRP A 120 9.56 -0.95 4.34
N ASN A 121 9.82 -0.09 3.36
CA ASN A 121 10.80 -0.36 2.32
C ASN A 121 12.23 -0.53 2.88
N ASP A 122 12.61 0.30 3.86
CA ASP A 122 13.90 0.19 4.54
C ASP A 122 14.02 -1.13 5.32
N ILE A 123 12.94 -1.58 5.98
CA ILE A 123 12.91 -2.86 6.69
C ILE A 123 13.06 -4.04 5.73
N ASP A 124 12.33 -4.03 4.62
CA ASP A 124 12.38 -5.13 3.66
C ASP A 124 13.74 -5.18 2.95
N SER A 125 14.31 -4.02 2.60
CA SER A 125 15.68 -3.92 2.10
C SER A 125 16.70 -4.50 3.09
N ALA A 126 16.57 -4.18 4.38
CA ALA A 126 17.44 -4.73 5.41
C ALA A 126 17.30 -6.26 5.53
N ARG A 127 16.07 -6.78 5.50
CA ARG A 127 15.81 -8.23 5.53
C ARG A 127 16.46 -8.95 4.36
N ASP A 128 16.39 -8.39 3.16
CA ASP A 128 16.99 -8.98 1.97
C ASP A 128 18.52 -8.98 2.06
N ILE A 129 19.14 -7.89 2.55
CA ILE A 129 20.58 -7.83 2.81
C ILE A 129 20.99 -8.89 3.83
N TYR A 130 20.27 -9.01 4.95
CA TYR A 130 20.56 -10.02 5.98
C TYR A 130 20.41 -11.44 5.45
N ARG A 131 19.39 -11.70 4.62
CA ARG A 131 19.18 -13.00 3.99
C ARG A 131 20.35 -13.36 3.09
N ASN A 132 20.79 -12.43 2.24
CA ASN A 132 21.93 -12.64 1.34
C ASN A 132 23.23 -12.87 2.12
N ALA A 133 23.51 -12.05 3.15
CA ALA A 133 24.67 -12.24 4.01
C ALA A 133 24.65 -13.59 4.73
N THR A 134 23.47 -14.04 5.20
CA THR A 134 23.33 -15.35 5.87
C THR A 134 23.62 -16.51 4.91
N LEU A 135 23.16 -16.41 3.65
CA LEU A 135 23.45 -17.41 2.62
C LEU A 135 24.95 -17.47 2.31
N GLU A 136 25.63 -16.32 2.22
CA GLU A 136 27.08 -16.28 2.03
C GLU A 136 27.82 -16.90 3.22
N VAL A 137 27.49 -16.51 4.45
CA VAL A 137 28.12 -17.04 5.67
C VAL A 137 27.92 -18.55 5.80
N THR A 138 26.71 -19.04 5.54
CA THR A 138 26.44 -20.50 5.58
C THR A 138 27.24 -21.24 4.51
N SER A 139 27.31 -20.73 3.29
CA SER A 139 28.13 -21.35 2.23
C SER A 139 29.62 -21.39 2.60
N PHE A 140 30.13 -20.31 3.21
CA PHE A 140 31.51 -20.23 3.68
C PHE A 140 31.80 -21.24 4.80
N LEU A 141 30.90 -21.36 5.79
CA LEU A 141 31.02 -22.34 6.86
C LEU A 141 31.01 -23.77 6.33
N HIS A 142 30.15 -24.07 5.35
CA HIS A 142 30.15 -25.39 4.70
C HIS A 142 31.48 -25.68 3.99
N MET A 143 32.03 -24.71 3.26
CA MET A 143 33.34 -24.85 2.62
C MET A 143 34.47 -25.06 3.64
N MET A 144 34.45 -24.36 4.77
CA MET A 144 35.47 -24.52 5.81
C MET A 144 35.37 -25.88 6.50
N SER A 145 34.15 -26.33 6.79
CA SER A 145 33.90 -27.65 7.41
C SER A 145 34.34 -28.81 6.52
N SER A 146 34.13 -28.70 5.20
CA SER A 146 34.56 -29.73 4.25
C SER A 146 36.08 -29.80 4.10
N LYS A 147 36.76 -28.64 4.13
CA LYS A 147 38.22 -28.58 4.18
C LYS A 147 38.78 -29.21 5.45
N GLU A 148 38.22 -28.90 6.61
CA GLU A 148 38.67 -29.47 7.89
C GLU A 148 38.50 -31.00 7.90
N ALA A 149 37.38 -31.51 7.38
CA ALA A 149 37.14 -32.94 7.25
C ALA A 149 38.18 -33.61 6.33
N ALA A 150 38.47 -33.00 5.18
CA ALA A 150 39.48 -33.51 4.24
C ALA A 150 40.89 -33.52 4.86
N GLU A 151 41.28 -32.47 5.59
CA GLU A 151 42.57 -32.43 6.27
C GLU A 151 42.70 -33.47 7.40
N LYS A 152 41.62 -33.69 8.17
CA LYS A 152 41.61 -34.74 9.21
C LYS A 152 41.77 -36.13 8.58
N GLN A 153 41.09 -36.37 7.46
CA GLN A 153 41.19 -37.64 6.75
C GLN A 153 42.60 -37.86 6.16
N ALA A 154 43.21 -36.82 5.61
CA ALA A 154 44.60 -36.87 5.16
C ALA A 154 45.56 -37.15 6.31
N ARG A 155 45.41 -36.49 7.48
CA ARG A 155 46.23 -36.75 8.68
C ARG A 155 46.10 -38.17 9.20
N ASN A 156 44.92 -38.75 9.19
CA ASN A 156 44.68 -40.11 9.68
C ASN A 156 45.15 -41.21 8.70
N ALA A 157 45.50 -40.84 7.48
CA ALA A 157 46.00 -41.77 6.45
C ALA A 157 47.53 -41.96 6.47
N TRP A 158 48.24 -41.16 7.29
CA TRP A 158 49.67 -41.30 7.59
C TRP A 158 49.85 -41.89 8.99
#